data_AF-A0A8X6RDH7-F1
#
_entry.id   AF-A0A8X6RDH7-F1
#
_cell.length_a   1.000
_cell.length_b   1.000
_cell.length_c   1.000
_cell.angle_alpha   90.00
_cell.angle_beta   90.00
_cell.angle_gamma   90.00
#
_symmetry.space_group_name_H-M   'P 1'
#
loop_
_entity.id
_entity.type
_entity.pdbx_description
1 polymer ?
#
loop_
_entity_poly.entity_id
_entity_poly.type
_entity_poly.pdbx_seq_one_letter_code
_entity_poly.pdbx_strand_id
1 'polypeptide(L)' 'MMDDNNEMAVAKLNQETFEAYKVSAKIPPFWEEKPEIWFFQVEAQFSIANIKQEETKFNYFVAQLDTKFIENMGYHSE' A
#
# COMPACT_ATOMS: atom_id res chain seq x y z
N MET A 1 24.36 -11.88 -45.91
CA MET A 1 23.93 -12.58 -44.69
C MET A 1 23.58 -11.47 -43.72
N MET A 2 22.29 -11.29 -43.44
CA MET A 2 21.80 -10.18 -42.62
C MET A 2 22.01 -10.55 -41.15
N ASP A 3 22.60 -9.64 -40.39
CA ASP A 3 22.85 -9.83 -38.96
C ASP A 3 21.55 -9.55 -38.18
N ASP A 4 20.84 -10.62 -37.81
CA ASP A 4 19.58 -10.62 -37.04
C ASP A 4 19.79 -10.30 -35.54
N ASN A 5 20.62 -9.30 -35.21
CA ASN A 5 20.96 -8.96 -33.82
C ASN A 5 20.28 -7.70 -33.28
N ASN A 6 19.29 -7.14 -33.99
CA ASN A 6 18.60 -5.91 -33.55
C ASN A 6 17.15 -6.12 -33.06
N GLU A 7 16.62 -7.35 -33.11
CA GLU A 7 15.21 -7.60 -32.75
C GLU A 7 14.98 -7.70 -31.22
N MET A 8 16.03 -8.04 -30.44
CA MET A 8 15.95 -8.08 -28.97
C MET A 8 16.18 -6.72 -28.29
N ALA A 9 16.67 -5.70 -29.00
CA ALA A 9 16.95 -4.38 -28.44
C ALA A 9 15.70 -3.50 -28.35
N VAL A 10 14.72 -3.70 -29.23
CA VAL A 10 13.50 -2.88 -29.30
C VAL A 10 12.47 -3.20 -28.21
N ALA A 11 12.57 -4.36 -27.55
CA ALA A 11 11.62 -4.78 -26.51
C ALA A 11 11.92 -4.22 -25.11
N LYS A 12 12.98 -3.42 -24.94
CA LYS A 12 13.43 -2.91 -23.62
C LYS A 12 13.24 -1.42 -23.39
N LEU A 13 12.52 -0.72 -24.26
CA LEU A 13 12.30 0.72 -24.11
C LEU A 13 10.83 1.00 -23.81
N ASN A 14 10.62 1.68 -22.69
CA ASN A 14 9.37 2.31 -22.23
C ASN A 14 8.52 1.48 -21.25
N GLN A 15 9.13 1.08 -20.13
CA GLN A 15 8.43 1.14 -18.85
C GLN A 15 8.85 2.43 -18.15
N GLU A 16 8.35 3.57 -18.63
CA GLU A 16 8.38 4.79 -17.82
C GLU A 16 7.48 4.52 -16.61
N THR A 17 8.10 4.17 -15.48
CA THR A 17 7.42 4.16 -14.20
C THR A 17 7.06 5.59 -13.87
N PHE A 18 5.79 5.96 -14.10
CA PHE A 18 5.21 7.19 -13.57
C PHE A 18 5.30 7.11 -12.04
N GLU A 19 6.34 7.71 -11.47
CA GLU A 19 6.41 7.95 -10.03
C GLU A 19 5.37 9.02 -9.70
N ALA A 20 4.14 8.58 -9.43
CA ALA A 20 3.14 9.42 -8.81
C ALA A 20 3.73 9.96 -7.50
N TYR A 21 3.79 11.29 -7.36
CA TYR A 21 4.14 11.93 -6.10
C TYR A 21 3.37 11.25 -4.97
N LYS A 22 4.08 10.64 -4.03
CA LYS A 22 3.50 9.78 -2.99
C LYS A 22 2.56 10.64 -2.14
N VAL A 23 1.27 10.63 -2.46
CA VAL A 23 0.25 11.28 -1.63
C VAL A 23 0.21 10.49 -0.33
N SER A 24 0.63 11.11 0.78
CA SER A 24 0.49 10.48 2.09
C SER A 24 -1.00 10.28 2.35
N ALA A 25 -1.42 9.03 2.58
CA ALA A 25 -2.79 8.77 3.01
C ALA A 25 -3.03 9.48 4.35
N LYS A 26 -4.12 10.24 4.43
CA LYS A 26 -4.52 10.94 5.66
C LYS A 26 -5.47 10.05 6.43
N ILE A 27 -4.91 9.22 7.29
CA ILE A 27 -5.68 8.25 8.06
C ILE A 27 -6.47 9.00 9.16
N PRO A 28 -7.80 8.84 9.24
CA PRO A 28 -8.59 9.41 10.33
C PRO A 28 -8.29 8.68 11.65
N PRO A 29 -8.46 9.35 12.81
CA PRO A 29 -8.39 8.70 14.11
C PRO A 29 -9.30 7.47 14.19
N PHE A 30 -8.86 6.44 14.91
CA PHE A 30 -9.63 5.20 15.05
C PHE A 30 -10.97 5.44 15.75
N TRP A 31 -12.05 4.91 15.20
CA TRP A 31 -13.41 5.03 15.76
C TRP A 31 -13.86 3.70 16.38
N GLU A 32 -13.60 3.54 17.68
CA GLU A 32 -13.85 2.29 18.42
C GLU A 32 -15.32 1.85 18.41
N GLU A 33 -16.28 2.79 18.41
CA GLU A 33 -17.71 2.47 18.42
C GLU A 33 -18.21 1.91 17.08
N LYS A 34 -17.54 2.25 15.97
CA LYS A 34 -17.94 1.89 14.60
C LYS A 34 -16.71 1.56 13.73
N PRO A 35 -15.96 0.50 14.07
CA PRO A 35 -14.71 0.16 13.41
C PRO A 35 -14.89 -0.19 11.92
N GLU A 36 -16.04 -0.77 11.54
CA GLU A 36 -16.35 -1.07 10.15
C GLU A 36 -16.46 0.19 9.28
N ILE A 37 -17.15 1.22 9.76
CA ILE A 37 -17.30 2.49 9.03
C ILE A 37 -15.94 3.17 8.88
N TRP A 38 -15.16 3.19 9.96
CA TRP A 38 -13.81 3.72 9.93
C TRP A 38 -12.93 2.98 8.92
N PHE A 39 -13.00 1.64 8.89
CA PHE A 39 -12.24 0.84 7.94
C PHE A 39 -12.57 1.19 6.48
N PHE A 40 -13.85 1.37 6.13
CA PHE A 40 -14.23 1.81 4.78
C PHE A 40 -13.67 3.20 4.43
N GLN A 41 -13.62 4.12 5.40
CA GLN A 41 -13.01 5.43 5.18
C GLN A 41 -11.50 5.32 4.93
N VAL A 42 -10.80 4.43 5.64
CA VAL A 42 -9.37 4.19 5.45
C VAL A 42 -9.08 3.56 4.09
N GLU A 43 -9.85 2.54 3.66
CA GLU A 43 -9.71 1.93 2.33
C GLU A 43 -9.95 2.94 1.20
N ALA A 44 -10.90 3.87 1.39
CA ALA A 44 -11.10 4.97 0.45
C ALA A 44 -9.88 5.89 0.38
N GLN A 45 -9.23 6.21 1.51
CA GLN A 45 -7.99 7.00 1.53
C GLN A 45 -6.84 6.28 0.83
N PHE A 46 -6.69 4.97 1.01
CA PHE A 46 -5.69 4.19 0.26
C PHE A 46 -5.94 4.21 -1.24
N SER A 47 -7.20 4.10 -1.65
CA SER A 47 -7.59 4.19 -3.07
C SER A 47 -7.24 5.55 -3.67
N ILE A 48 -7.53 6.64 -2.95
CA ILE A 48 -7.18 8.01 -3.37
C ILE A 48 -5.66 8.21 -3.44
N ALA A 49 -4.91 7.65 -2.48
CA ALA A 49 -3.45 7.72 -2.43
C ALA A 49 -2.75 6.71 -3.36
N ASN A 50 -3.50 5.91 -4.13
CA ASN A 50 -3.00 4.81 -4.96
C ASN A 50 -2.12 3.80 -4.17
N ILE A 51 -2.43 3.60 -2.89
CA ILE A 51 -1.79 2.60 -2.03
C ILE A 51 -2.50 1.26 -2.25
N LYS A 52 -1.82 0.34 -2.93
CA LYS A 52 -2.37 -0.97 -3.31
C LYS A 52 -1.67 -2.15 -2.63
N GLN A 53 -0.48 -1.94 -2.11
CA GLN A 53 0.29 -3.01 -1.48
C GLN A 53 -0.31 -3.29 -0.10
N GLU A 54 -0.78 -4.53 0.10
CA GLU A 54 -1.41 -4.97 1.34
C GLU A 54 -0.49 -4.82 2.55
N GLU A 55 0.81 -5.07 2.40
CA GLU A 55 1.81 -4.82 3.45
C GLU A 55 1.83 -3.35 3.89
N THR A 56 1.74 -2.42 2.94
CA THR A 56 1.69 -0.99 3.25
C THR A 56 0.41 -0.65 4.00
N LYS A 57 -0.75 -1.15 3.55
CA LYS A 57 -2.03 -0.93 4.25
C LYS A 57 -2.00 -1.49 5.67
N PHE A 58 -1.48 -2.71 5.84
CA PHE A 58 -1.31 -3.36 7.14
C PHE A 58 -0.46 -2.52 8.08
N ASN A 59 0.68 -2.01 7.63
CA ASN A 59 1.55 -1.15 8.42
C ASN A 59 0.82 0.13 8.90
N TYR A 60 -0.03 0.73 8.05
CA TYR A 60 -0.87 1.86 8.46
C TYR A 60 -1.91 1.48 9.52
N PHE A 61 -2.55 0.31 9.38
CA PHE A 61 -3.50 -0.15 10.38
C PHE A 61 -2.83 -0.39 11.74
N VAL A 62 -1.69 -1.10 11.77
CA VAL A 62 -0.93 -1.34 13.00
C VAL A 62 -0.48 -0.03 13.64
N ALA A 63 -0.03 0.95 12.86
CA ALA A 63 0.40 2.25 13.38
C ALA A 63 -0.74 3.08 13.98
N GLN A 64 -1.99 2.80 13.62
CA GLN A 64 -3.17 3.57 14.03
C GLN A 64 -3.93 2.93 15.20
N LEU A 65 -3.68 1.66 15.49
CA LEU A 65 -4.27 0.94 16.62
C LEU A 65 -3.45 1.20 17.89
N ASP A 66 -4.14 1.50 19.00
CA ASP A 66 -3.52 1.58 20.32
C ASP A 66 -2.85 0.26 20.70
N THR A 67 -1.77 0.31 21.49
CA THR A 67 -1.03 -0.87 21.97
C THR A 67 -1.94 -1.92 22.61
N LYS A 68 -3.01 -1.50 23.29
CA LYS A 68 -4.04 -2.37 23.89
C LYS A 68 -4.73 -3.31 22.90
N PHE A 69 -4.78 -2.96 21.61
CA PHE A 69 -5.34 -3.80 20.55
C PHE A 69 -4.27 -4.68 19.87
N ILE A 70 -3.01 -4.25 19.89
CA ILE A 70 -1.87 -4.97 19.30
C ILE A 70 -1.47 -6.18 20.16
N GLU A 71 -1.58 -6.09 21.48
CA GLU A 71 -1.26 -7.18 22.42
C GLU A 71 -2.10 -8.45 22.16
N ASN A 72 -3.30 -8.33 21.61
CA ASN A 72 -4.16 -9.46 21.25
C ASN A 72 -3.92 -10.03 19.85
N MET A 73 -3.09 -9.39 19.00
CA MET A 73 -2.76 -9.91 17.66
C MET A 73 -1.63 -10.95 17.66
N GLY A 74 -1.09 -11.30 18.83
CA GLY A 74 -0.17 -12.43 18.94
C GLY A 74 1.13 -12.22 18.16
N TYR A 75 1.83 -11.10 18.38
CA TYR A 75 3.27 -11.07 18.17
C TYR A 75 3.94 -11.97 19.21
N HIS A 76 3.74 -13.29 19.07
CA HIS A 76 4.64 -14.28 19.61
C HIS A 76 5.90 -14.19 18.75
N SER A 77 6.84 -13.36 19.20
CA SER A 77 8.23 -13.52 18.83
C SER A 77 8.69 -14.88 19.35
N GLU A 78 8.90 -15.82 18.45
CA GLU A 78 9.69 -17.03 18.68
C GLU A 78 11.03 -16.89 17.94
#